data_AF-A0A527G3B9-F1
#
_entry.id   AF-A0A527G3B9-F1
#
_cell.length_a   1.000
_cell.length_b   1.000
_cell.length_c   1.000
_cell.angle_alpha   90.00
_cell.angle_beta   90.00
_cell.angle_gamma   90.00
#
_symmetry.space_group_name_H-M   'P 1'
#
loop_
_entity.id
_entity.type
_entity.pdbx_description
1 polymer ?
#
loop_
_entity_poly.entity_id
_entity_poly.type
_entity_poly.pdbx_seq_one_letter_code
_entity_poly.pdbx_strand_id
1 'polypeptide(L)' 'LTGTHVGCDTSQCGACVVHVDGKAVKSCTMLAVQASGSTVLTIEGLANGADLHPVQAAFKEHHGLQCG' A
#
# COMPACT_ATOMS: atom_id res chain seq x y z
N LEU A 1 1.70 6.55 -8.67
CA LEU A 1 2.15 5.53 -7.71
C LEU A 1 3.14 6.18 -6.74
N THR A 2 2.62 7.03 -5.85
CA THR A 2 3.37 7.77 -4.82
C THR A 2 2.75 7.59 -3.44
N GLY A 3 1.63 6.85 -3.31
CA GLY A 3 0.93 6.62 -2.05
C GLY A 3 1.53 5.52 -1.19
N THR A 4 2.32 4.60 -1.74
CA THR A 4 3.17 3.73 -0.94
C THR A 4 4.37 4.53 -0.44
N HIS A 5 4.59 4.57 0.88
CA HIS A 5 5.58 5.47 1.49
C HIS A 5 6.82 4.74 1.99
N VAL A 6 7.95 5.45 2.00
CA VAL A 6 9.17 5.04 2.70
C VAL A 6 9.16 5.68 4.09
N GLY A 7 8.86 4.88 5.12
CA GLY A 7 8.91 5.34 6.52
C GLY A 7 10.26 5.08 7.19
N CYS A 8 10.73 3.83 7.13
CA CYS A 8 11.95 3.42 7.86
C CYS A 8 13.00 2.68 7.01
N ASP A 9 12.64 2.18 5.83
CA ASP A 9 13.48 1.39 4.91
C ASP A 9 14.14 0.13 5.51
N THR A 10 13.70 -0.28 6.71
CA THR A 10 14.29 -1.35 7.52
C THR A 10 13.26 -2.37 7.99
N SER A 11 12.11 -2.43 7.30
CA SER A 11 11.00 -3.37 7.56
C SER A 11 10.23 -3.15 8.87
N GLN A 12 10.51 -2.12 9.66
CA GLN A 12 9.89 -1.94 10.99
C GLN A 12 8.50 -1.28 10.95
N CYS A 13 8.28 -0.28 10.09
CA CYS A 13 7.11 0.61 10.20
C CYS A 13 5.84 0.16 9.44
N GLY A 14 5.96 -0.67 8.40
CA GLY A 14 4.82 -1.08 7.56
C GLY A 14 4.28 -0.03 6.58
N ALA A 15 4.81 1.20 6.55
CA ALA A 15 4.36 2.27 5.64
C ALA A 15 4.51 1.93 4.13
N CYS A 16 5.36 0.96 3.82
CA CYS A 16 5.66 0.52 2.45
C CYS A 16 4.89 -0.75 2.03
N VAL A 17 3.85 -1.15 2.76
CA VAL A 17 3.11 -2.38 2.43
C VAL A 17 2.37 -2.23 1.10
N VAL A 18 2.54 -3.22 0.24
CA VAL A 18 1.79 -3.45 -1.01
C VAL A 18 1.30 -4.90 -1.03
N HIS A 19 0.38 -5.25 -1.91
CA HIS A 19 0.00 -6.64 -2.14
C HIS A 19 0.70 -7.17 -3.39
N VAL A 20 1.43 -8.27 -3.26
CA VAL A 20 2.03 -9.02 -4.39
C VAL A 20 1.31 -10.35 -4.49
N ASP A 21 0.64 -10.59 -5.61
CA ASP A 21 -0.18 -11.79 -5.84
C ASP A 21 -1.18 -12.04 -4.69
N GLY A 22 -1.78 -10.95 -4.20
CA GLY A 22 -2.76 -10.95 -3.12
C GLY A 22 -2.17 -11.03 -1.70
N LYS A 23 -0.85 -11.15 -1.53
CA LYS A 23 -0.18 -11.23 -0.22
C LYS A 23 0.42 -9.89 0.19
N ALA A 24 0.26 -9.50 1.44
CA ALA A 24 0.91 -8.31 1.99
C ALA A 24 2.44 -8.47 2.05
N VAL A 25 3.17 -7.55 1.43
CA VAL A 25 4.64 -7.54 1.33
C VAL A 25 5.14 -6.13 1.65
N LYS A 26 6.23 -6.04 2.41
CA LYS A 26 6.95 -4.78 2.66
C LYS A 26 7.87 -4.50 1.48
N SER A 27 7.52 -3.51 0.65
CA SER A 27 8.22 -3.28 -0.63
C SER A 27 9.70 -2.89 -0.45
N CYS A 28 10.07 -2.24 0.65
CA CYS A 28 11.48 -1.92 0.97
C CYS A 28 12.40 -3.14 1.07
N THR A 29 11.85 -4.35 1.23
CA THR A 29 12.63 -5.59 1.33
C THR A 29 12.52 -6.50 0.11
N MET A 30 11.84 -6.06 -0.95
CA MET A 30 11.66 -6.84 -2.18
C MET A 30 12.36 -6.13 -3.33
N LEU A 31 13.28 -6.81 -4.00
CA LEU A 31 13.90 -6.28 -5.21
C LEU A 31 12.88 -6.28 -6.34
N ALA A 32 12.88 -5.22 -7.16
CA ALA A 32 11.95 -5.10 -8.28
C ALA A 32 12.00 -6.31 -9.23
N VAL A 33 13.18 -6.88 -9.47
CA VAL A 33 13.34 -8.08 -10.31
C VAL A 33 12.63 -9.32 -9.75
N GLN A 34 12.49 -9.41 -8.43
CA GLN A 34 11.74 -10.51 -7.79
C GLN A 34 10.23 -10.40 -8.03
N ALA A 35 9.72 -9.22 -8.37
CA ALA A 35 8.31 -8.98 -8.69
C ALA A 35 8.01 -9.18 -10.19
N SER A 36 8.99 -9.57 -11.00
CA SER A 36 8.80 -9.77 -12.43
C SER A 36 7.74 -10.83 -12.69
N GLY A 37 6.66 -10.46 -13.38
CA GLY A 37 5.53 -11.34 -13.69
C GLY A 37 4.48 -11.46 -12.58
N SER A 38 4.71 -10.87 -11.40
CA SER A 38 3.71 -10.79 -10.34
C SER A 38 2.74 -9.63 -10.55
N THR A 39 1.55 -9.76 -9.98
CA THR A 39 0.59 -8.66 -9.87
C THR A 39 0.87 -7.86 -8.60
N VAL A 40 1.16 -6.57 -8.74
CA VAL A 40 1.39 -5.65 -7.61
C VAL A 40 0.22 -4.70 -7.48
N LEU A 41 -0.41 -4.68 -6.31
CA LEU A 41 -1.50 -3.78 -5.94
C LEU A 41 -1.03 -2.82 -4.84
N THR A 42 -1.08 -1.51 -5.13
CA THR A 42 -0.76 -0.43 -4.20
C THR A 42 -2.04 0.23 -3.66
N ILE A 43 -1.90 1.25 -2.80
CA ILE A 43 -3.03 2.01 -2.27
C ILE A 43 -3.87 2.68 -3.37
N GLU A 44 -3.24 3.17 -4.44
CA GLU A 44 -3.94 3.79 -5.57
C GLU A 44 -4.79 2.79 -6.35
N GLY A 45 -4.39 1.51 -6.38
CA GLY A 45 -5.14 0.47 -7.07
C GLY A 45 -6.37 -0.03 -6.32
N LEU A 46 -6.58 0.37 -5.06
CA LEU A 46 -7.79 0.02 -4.31
C LEU A 46 -9.00 0.86 -4.73
N ALA A 47 -8.78 2.10 -5.16
CA ALA A 47 -9.84 3.00 -5.57
C ALA A 47 -10.27 2.73 -7.02
N ASN A 48 -11.55 2.96 -7.32
CA ASN A 48 -12.05 3.01 -8.68
C ASN A 48 -12.14 4.47 -9.14
N GLY A 49 -11.04 5.02 -9.66
CA GLY A 49 -10.96 6.43 -10.00
C GLY A 49 -11.10 7.32 -8.76
N ALA A 50 -12.21 8.06 -8.66
CA ALA A 50 -12.51 8.91 -7.51
C ALA A 50 -13.25 8.17 -6.38
N ASP A 51 -13.76 6.96 -6.65
CA ASP A 51 -14.54 6.20 -5.68
C ASP A 51 -13.61 5.43 -4.72
N LEU A 52 -13.71 5.75 -3.43
CA LEU A 52 -12.92 5.11 -2.38
C LEU A 52 -13.33 3.65 -2.19
N HIS A 53 -12.35 2.78 -1.98
CA HIS A 53 -12.59 1.44 -1.47
C HIS A 53 -13.27 1.51 -0.09
N PRO A 54 -14.16 0.57 0.29
CA PRO A 54 -14.82 0.59 1.60
C PRO A 54 -13.87 0.77 2.80
N VAL A 55 -12.67 0.18 2.73
CA VAL A 55 -11.63 0.37 3.77
C VAL A 55 -11.13 1.82 3.83
N GLN A 56 -10.88 2.46 2.68
CA GLN A 56 -10.45 3.85 2.62
C GLN A 56 -11.55 4.79 3.14
N ALA A 57 -12.81 4.54 2.75
CA ALA A 57 -13.96 5.30 3.23
C ALA A 57 -14.13 5.19 4.75
N ALA A 58 -14.08 3.97 5.30
CA ALA A 58 -14.21 3.73 6.74
C ALA A 58 -13.08 4.39 7.55
N PHE A 59 -11.83 4.32 7.09
CA PHE A 59 -10.71 4.99 7.74
C PHE A 59 -10.91 6.51 7.82
N LYS A 60 -11.43 7.12 6.75
CA LYS A 60 -11.77 8.55 6.73
C LYS A 60 -12.92 8.88 7.69
N GLU A 61 -14.01 8.11 7.65
CA GLU A 61 -15.21 8.34 8.46
C GLU A 61 -14.94 8.21 9.97
N HIS A 62 -14.12 7.23 10.35
CA HIS A 62 -13.82 6.94 11.75
C HIS A 62 -12.55 7.64 12.26
N HIS A 63 -12.05 8.65 11.56
CA HIS A 63 -10.84 9.39 11.95
C HIS A 63 -9.63 8.48 12.21
N GLY A 64 -9.49 7.42 11.40
CA GLY A 64 -8.43 6.41 11.52
C GLY A 64 -7.04 6.87 11.07
N LEU A 65 -6.91 8.14 10.68
CA LEU A 65 -5.65 8.76 10.22
C LEU A 65 -5.58 10.23 10.63
N GLN A 66 -4.36 10.74 10.82
CA GLN A 66 -4.09 12.14 11.15
C GLN A 66 -3.11 12.76 10.15
N CYS A 67 -1.80 12.56 10.34
CA CYS A 67 -0.77 13.08 9.43
C CYS A 67 -0.73 12.34 8.08
N GLY A 68 -1.38 11.17 8.01
CA GLY A 68 -1.46 10.27 6.87
C GLY A 68 -2.16 8.99 7.28
#